data_AF-A0A3E2YHG6-F1
#
_entry.id   AF-A0A3E2YHG6-F1
#
_cell.length_a   1.000
_cell.length_b   1.000
_cell.length_c   1.000
_cell.angle_alpha   90.00
_cell.angle_beta   90.00
_cell.angle_gamma   90.00
#
_symmetry.space_group_name_H-M   'P 1'
#
loop_
_entity.id
_entity.type
_entity.pdbx_description
1 polymer ?
#
loop_
_entity_poly.entity_id
_entity_poly.type
_entity_poly.pdbx_seq_one_letter_code
_entity_poly.pdbx_strand_id
1 'polypeptide(L)'
;MRSLSRVRSWSPPASAFAGFRFPPEVIVLAVRWYLRFNLSYRDVEDLLVERGVEVDHVTVYRWVQRFTPLLADAARFHRQATGGSSMRPM
;
A
#
# COMPACT_ATOMS: atom_id res chain seq x y z
N MET A 1 30.28 14.03 -7.04
CA MET A 1 29.01 13.52 -7.60
C MET A 1 28.51 12.38 -6.71
N ARG A 2 27.54 12.61 -5.82
CA ARG A 2 26.99 11.55 -4.96
C ARG A 2 25.97 10.75 -5.77
N SER A 3 26.31 9.50 -6.05
CA SER A 3 25.37 8.50 -6.58
C SER A 3 24.18 8.40 -5.64
N LEU A 4 23.02 8.90 -6.09
CA LEU A 4 21.75 8.62 -5.43
C LEU A 4 21.43 7.15 -5.75
N SER A 5 21.90 6.25 -4.88
CA SER A 5 21.39 4.89 -4.80
C SER A 5 19.88 5.00 -4.55
N ARG A 6 19.12 4.98 -5.64
CA ARG A 6 17.66 4.89 -5.63
C ARG A 6 17.34 3.67 -4.78
N VAL A 7 16.91 3.91 -3.55
CA VAL A 7 16.35 2.88 -2.66
C VAL A 7 15.30 2.18 -3.51
N ARG A 8 15.58 0.93 -3.89
CA ARG A 8 14.69 0.15 -4.74
C ARG A 8 13.47 -0.19 -3.89
N SER A 9 12.52 0.74 -3.86
CA SER A 9 11.21 0.57 -3.27
C SER A 9 10.49 -0.51 -4.05
N TRP A 10 10.21 -1.65 -3.42
CA TRP A 10 9.27 -2.59 -4.01
C TRP A 10 7.89 -1.95 -3.99
N SER A 11 7.44 -1.49 -5.15
CA SER A 11 6.06 -1.06 -5.35
C SER A 11 5.28 -2.23 -5.97
N PRO A 12 3.98 -2.40 -5.64
CA PRO A 12 3.15 -3.38 -6.33
C PRO A 12 3.21 -3.12 -7.84
N PRO A 13 3.33 -4.17 -8.67
CA PRO A 13 3.42 -3.99 -10.12
C PRO A 13 2.12 -3.36 -10.65
N ALA A 14 2.21 -2.54 -11.70
CA ALA A 14 1.03 -1.91 -12.31
C ALA A 14 -0.04 -2.93 -12.74
N SER A 15 0.39 -4.13 -13.13
CA SER A 15 -0.50 -5.25 -13.45
C SER A 15 -1.36 -5.72 -12.26
N ALA A 16 -0.95 -5.49 -11.01
CA ALA A 16 -1.75 -5.82 -9.83
C ALA A 16 -3.06 -5.00 -9.76
N PHE A 17 -3.06 -3.82 -10.36
CA PHE A 17 -4.18 -2.88 -10.46
C PHE A 17 -4.98 -3.01 -11.77
N ALA A 18 -4.54 -3.87 -12.70
CA ALA A 18 -5.28 -4.10 -13.93
C ALA A 18 -6.69 -4.65 -13.63
N GLY A 19 -7.71 -4.10 -14.31
CA GLY A 19 -9.11 -4.49 -14.15
C GLY A 19 -9.87 -3.75 -13.04
N PHE A 20 -9.21 -2.88 -12.26
CA PHE A 20 -9.91 -1.97 -11.35
C PHE A 20 -10.32 -0.69 -12.07
N ARG A 21 -11.56 -0.23 -11.83
CA ARG A 21 -12.08 1.04 -12.35
C ARG A 21 -11.45 2.26 -11.65
N PHE A 22 -10.92 2.07 -10.44
CA PHE A 22 -10.41 3.14 -9.60
C PHE A 22 -8.91 3.33 -9.79
N PRO A 23 -8.40 4.58 -9.72
CA PRO A 23 -6.97 4.84 -9.77
C PRO A 23 -6.20 4.06 -8.69
N PRO A 24 -5.00 3.54 -8.98
CA PRO A 24 -4.18 2.84 -8.00
C PRO A 24 -3.96 3.62 -6.70
N GLU A 25 -3.86 4.96 -6.79
CA GLU A 25 -3.65 5.85 -5.65
C GLU A 25 -4.82 5.82 -4.68
N VAL A 26 -6.05 5.75 -5.18
CA VAL A 26 -7.28 5.64 -4.37
C VAL A 26 -7.29 4.29 -3.64
N ILE A 27 -6.98 3.21 -4.35
CA ILE A 27 -6.94 1.86 -3.81
C ILE A 27 -5.90 1.76 -2.70
N VAL A 28 -4.67 2.24 -2.95
CA VAL A 28 -3.59 2.22 -1.97
C VAL A 28 -3.92 3.10 -0.76
N LEU A 29 -4.55 4.26 -0.97
CA LEU A 29 -4.97 5.14 0.11
C LEU A 29 -6.00 4.45 1.03
N ALA A 30 -7.03 3.84 0.44
CA ALA A 30 -8.07 3.13 1.18
C ALA A 30 -7.50 2.00 2.04
N VAL A 31 -6.65 1.15 1.44
CA VAL A 31 -6.01 0.03 2.16
C VAL A 31 -5.06 0.54 3.24
N ARG A 32 -4.32 1.63 2.98
CA ARG A 32 -3.46 2.25 4.00
C ARG A 32 -4.26 2.78 5.18
N TRP A 33 -5.41 3.42 4.94
CA TRP A 33 -6.28 3.92 6.01
C TRP A 33 -6.82 2.79 6.87
N TYR A 34 -7.33 1.72 6.25
CA TYR A 34 -7.74 0.51 6.94
C TYR A 34 -6.63 -0.03 7.86
N LEU A 35 -5.42 -0.23 7.33
CA LEU A 35 -4.30 -0.81 8.07
C LEU A 35 -3.71 0.12 9.14
N ARG A 36 -3.66 1.43 8.88
CA ARG A 36 -2.96 2.41 9.74
C ARG A 36 -3.81 2.88 10.92
N PHE A 37 -5.11 3.04 10.69
CA PHE A 37 -6.04 3.66 11.63
C PHE A 37 -7.08 2.68 12.17
N ASN A 38 -7.02 1.40 11.79
CA ASN A 38 -7.92 0.35 12.24
C ASN A 38 -9.41 0.70 12.01
N LEU A 39 -9.68 1.33 10.86
CA LEU A 39 -11.02 1.73 10.43
C LEU A 39 -11.82 0.51 9.95
N SER A 40 -13.15 0.57 10.10
CA SER A 40 -14.02 -0.40 9.43
C SER A 40 -14.08 -0.13 7.93
N TYR A 41 -14.57 -1.09 7.14
CA TYR A 41 -14.73 -0.90 5.70
C TYR A 41 -15.74 0.22 5.36
N ARG A 42 -16.73 0.43 6.23
CA ARG A 42 -17.72 1.51 6.08
C ARG A 42 -17.09 2.88 6.36
N ASP A 43 -16.29 3.00 7.42
CA ASP A 43 -15.60 4.26 7.71
C ASP A 43 -14.67 4.65 6.55
N VAL A 44 -14.02 3.68 5.91
CA VAL A 44 -13.19 3.94 4.73
C VAL A 44 -14.03 4.35 3.51
N GLU A 45 -15.19 3.72 3.30
CA GLU A 45 -16.16 4.16 2.29
C GLU A 45 -16.60 5.61 2.54
N ASP A 46 -17.03 5.94 3.76
CA ASP A 46 -17.49 7.29 4.12
C ASP A 46 -16.40 8.33 3.87
N LEU A 47 -15.16 8.06 4.27
CA LEU A 47 -14.01 8.96 4.02
C LEU A 47 -13.67 9.10 2.53
N LEU A 48 -13.94 8.09 1.72
CA LEU A 48 -13.76 8.18 0.26
C LEU A 48 -14.89 9.00 -0.38
N VAL A 49 -16.12 8.83 0.10
CA VAL A 49 -17.28 9.63 -0.33
C VAL A 49 -17.08 11.10 0.01
N GLU A 50 -16.58 11.44 1.21
CA GLU A 50 -16.22 12.82 1.58
C GLU A 50 -15.20 13.46 0.63
N ARG A 51 -14.44 12.65 -0.10
CA ARG A 51 -13.43 13.08 -1.09
C ARG A 51 -13.93 13.00 -2.53
N GLY A 52 -15.24 12.77 -2.72
CA GLY A 52 -15.87 12.66 -4.03
C GLY A 52 -15.62 11.33 -4.73
N VAL A 53 -15.23 10.28 -4.00
CA VAL A 53 -15.03 8.93 -4.53
C VAL A 53 -16.16 8.03 -4.04
N GLU A 54 -17.16 7.82 -4.88
CA GLU A 54 -18.25 6.89 -4.61
C GLU A 54 -17.78 5.43 -4.77
N VAL A 55 -17.76 4.68 -3.67
CA VAL A 55 -17.37 3.28 -3.64
C VAL A 55 -18.07 2.57 -2.49
N ASP A 56 -18.54 1.34 -2.73
CA ASP A 56 -19.18 0.53 -1.70
C ASP A 56 -18.14 -0.19 -0.80
N HIS A 57 -18.43 -0.33 0.50
CA HIS A 57 -17.57 -1.02 1.48
C HIS A 57 -17.16 -2.45 1.06
N VAL A 58 -17.97 -3.18 0.26
CA VAL A 58 -17.59 -4.50 -0.27
C VAL A 58 -16.44 -4.38 -1.28
N THR A 59 -16.39 -3.28 -2.04
CA THR A 59 -15.27 -2.99 -2.93
C THR A 59 -14.01 -2.67 -2.12
N VAL A 60 -14.14 -1.89 -1.04
CA VAL A 60 -13.04 -1.64 -0.10
C VAL A 60 -12.53 -2.95 0.52
N TYR A 61 -13.43 -3.82 0.96
CA TYR A 61 -13.09 -5.16 1.47
C TYR A 61 -12.26 -5.96 0.44
N ARG A 62 -12.69 -5.99 -0.82
CA ARG A 62 -11.95 -6.67 -1.91
C ARG A 62 -10.56 -6.08 -2.12
N TRP A 63 -10.41 -4.75 -2.02
CA TRP A 63 -9.10 -4.10 -2.10
C TRP A 63 -8.21 -4.50 -0.93
N VAL A 64 -8.72 -4.45 0.30
CA VAL A 64 -7.96 -4.82 1.49
C VAL A 64 -7.48 -6.27 1.39
N GLN A 65 -8.35 -7.22 1.04
CA GLN A 65 -7.96 -8.61 0.88
C GLN A 65 -6.85 -8.81 -0.17
N ARG A 66 -6.93 -8.11 -1.31
CA ARG A 66 -5.96 -8.26 -2.40
C ARG A 66 -4.63 -7.55 -2.14
N PHE A 67 -4.66 -6.34 -1.62
CA PHE A 67 -3.48 -5.46 -1.58
C PHE A 67 -2.76 -5.43 -0.23
N THR A 68 -3.40 -5.88 0.87
CA THR A 68 -2.72 -6.02 2.17
C THR A 68 -1.43 -6.84 2.09
N PRO A 69 -1.41 -8.07 1.52
CA PRO A 69 -0.16 -8.83 1.42
C PRO A 69 0.90 -8.12 0.57
N LEU A 70 0.49 -7.50 -0.55
CA LEU A 70 1.40 -6.78 -1.45
C LEU A 70 2.06 -5.57 -0.76
N LEU A 71 1.29 -4.82 0.03
CA LEU A 71 1.79 -3.68 0.79
C LEU A 71 2.61 -4.10 2.01
N ALA A 72 2.27 -5.22 2.65
CA ALA A 72 3.07 -5.80 3.73
C ALA A 72 4.44 -6.25 3.24
N ASP A 73 4.51 -6.89 2.07
CA ASP A 73 5.78 -7.30 1.46
C ASP A 73 6.61 -6.10 1.03
N ALA A 74 6.00 -5.08 0.41
CA ALA A 74 6.67 -3.81 0.14
C ALA A 74 7.29 -3.20 1.41
N ALA A 75 6.53 -3.11 2.50
CA ALA A 75 7.02 -2.59 3.77
C ALA A 75 8.18 -3.44 4.34
N ARG A 76 8.16 -4.77 4.19
CA ARG A 76 9.25 -5.66 4.60
C ARG A 76 10.54 -5.40 3.80
N PHE A 77 10.44 -5.28 2.48
CA PHE A 77 11.60 -4.98 1.62
C PHE A 77 12.24 -3.63 1.99
N HIS A 78 11.42 -2.62 2.27
CA HIS A 78 11.90 -1.32 2.71
C HIS A 78 12.66 -1.37 4.05
N ARG A 79 12.18 -2.16 5.01
CA ARG A 79 12.87 -2.36 6.30
C ARG A 79 14.19 -3.11 6.12
N GLN A 80 14.24 -4.15 5.30
CA GLN A 80 15.45 -4.95 5.05
C GLN A 80 16.54 -4.16 4.33
N ALA A 81 16.18 -3.28 3.39
CA ALA A 81 17.12 -2.39 2.70
C ALA A 81 17.82 -1.40 3.64
N THR A 82 17.24 -1.15 4.83
CA THR A 82 17.80 -0.24 5.83
C THR A 82 18.69 -0.96 6.84
N GLY A 83 18.61 -2.29 6.95
CA GLY A 83 19.36 -3.12 7.91
C GLY A 83 20.67 -3.75 7.41
N GLY A 84 21.11 -3.44 6.19
CA GLY A 84 22.22 -4.14 5.52
C GLY A 84 23.64 -3.66 5.81
N SER A 85 23.88 -2.82 6.82
CA SER A 85 25.23 -2.33 7.13
C SER A 85 25.53 -2.32 8.62
N SER A 86 25.63 -3.50 9.23
CA SER A 86 26.66 -3.79 10.24
C SER A 86 26.48 -5.23 10.71
N MET A 87 27.51 -6.05 10.53
CA MET A 87 28.14 -6.91 11.55
C MET A 87 28.77 -8.14 10.89
N ARG A 88 30.05 -8.01 10.51
CA ARG A 88 30.96 -9.15 10.31
C ARG A 88 31.48 -9.56 11.70
N PRO A 89 31.33 -10.80 12.17
CA PRO A 89 32.18 -11.30 13.24
C PRO A 89 33.52 -11.77 12.65
N MET A 90 34.59 -11.52 13.42
CA MET A 90 35.96 -12.00 13.22
C MET A 90 36.04 -13.50 13.48
#